data_AF-A0AAJ7BZB8-F1
#
_entry.id   AF-A0AAJ7BZB8-F1
#
_cell.length_a   1.000
_cell.length_b   1.000
_cell.length_c   1.000
_cell.angle_alpha   90.00
_cell.angle_beta   90.00
_cell.angle_gamma   90.00
#
_symmetry.space_group_name_H-M   'P 1'
#
loop_
_entity.id
_entity.type
_entity.pdbx_description
1 polymer ?
#
loop_
_entity_poly.entity_id
_entity_poly.type
_entity_poly.pdbx_seq_one_letter_code
_entity_poly.pdbx_strand_id
1 'polypeptide(L)'
;MEYKTEGSVCASNVPSDYQTQKTDIQDLEKLHLLKEGISETIAENNALSAEIITLLKELKLEINYLPIDIKEGLQNVSLILKSEGLAEVDETALMICREQRRIQERKNRLKDKQLKVKYNMLFDRYKNLEKKLTTVQDAVVSVKDITEKYEADSENHYTNEILMNTKLNEYKEALDKLIAELDSMDVADLDPDTIRKKSKKFLEVQGELAEVNQFLKQYGNVPPNLLQAKALVAAKQKEYENICLMVSEESNYN
;
A
#
# COMPACT_ATOMS: atom_id res chain seq x y z
N MET A 1 79.04 47.32 -26.05
CA MET A 1 79.45 46.36 -27.09
C MET A 1 79.13 47.03 -28.42
N GLU A 2 79.88 48.06 -28.83
CA GLU A 2 81.29 48.01 -29.24
C GLU A 2 81.56 46.83 -30.16
N TYR A 3 81.64 47.11 -31.46
CA TYR A 3 82.86 46.85 -32.22
C TYR A 3 83.21 48.06 -33.08
N LYS A 4 84.44 48.50 -32.90
CA LYS A 4 85.18 49.59 -33.54
C LYS A 4 86.25 48.97 -34.44
N THR A 5 86.64 49.75 -35.47
CA THR A 5 87.96 49.83 -36.15
C THR A 5 88.41 48.59 -36.94
N GLU A 6 89.04 48.69 -38.11
CA GLU A 6 90.14 49.53 -38.63
C GLU A 6 89.93 49.74 -40.16
N GLY A 7 90.46 50.72 -40.89
CA GLY A 7 91.57 51.66 -40.75
C GLY A 7 92.34 51.73 -42.09
N SER A 8 92.58 52.95 -42.59
CA SER A 8 93.67 53.38 -43.53
C SER A 8 93.28 54.00 -44.89
N VAL A 9 92.99 55.32 -44.91
CA VAL A 9 93.89 56.43 -45.36
C VAL A 9 94.90 56.07 -46.47
N CYS A 10 95.19 56.82 -47.55
CA CYS A 10 94.74 58.10 -48.16
C CYS A 10 95.37 58.17 -49.57
N ALA A 11 94.76 58.90 -50.51
CA ALA A 11 95.45 59.95 -51.30
C ALA A 11 94.50 60.54 -52.38
N SER A 12 94.07 61.77 -52.07
CA SER A 12 93.79 62.90 -52.97
C SER A 12 94.07 62.76 -54.47
N ASN A 13 93.07 63.13 -55.29
CA ASN A 13 93.16 64.27 -56.21
C ASN A 13 91.78 64.64 -56.77
N VAL A 14 91.29 65.82 -56.38
CA VAL A 14 90.22 66.64 -57.02
C VAL A 14 90.91 67.39 -58.18
N PRO A 15 90.34 67.60 -59.40
CA PRO A 15 89.12 68.41 -59.55
C PRO A 15 88.22 68.18 -60.79
N SER A 16 86.91 68.42 -60.64
CA SER A 16 86.07 69.12 -61.64
C SER A 16 84.64 69.33 -61.11
N ASP A 17 84.43 70.35 -60.29
CA ASP A 17 83.13 70.72 -59.69
C ASP A 17 82.20 71.52 -60.64
N TYR A 18 82.47 71.52 -61.96
CA TYR A 18 81.66 72.26 -62.93
C TYR A 18 80.76 71.38 -63.82
N GLN A 19 80.85 70.05 -63.72
CA GLN A 19 79.96 69.14 -64.46
C GLN A 19 78.77 68.64 -63.63
N THR A 20 78.91 68.55 -62.30
CA THR A 20 77.91 67.98 -61.39
C THR A 20 76.66 68.87 -61.23
N GLN A 21 76.80 70.20 -61.22
CA GLN A 21 75.66 71.13 -61.11
C GLN A 21 74.80 71.19 -62.38
N LYS A 22 75.37 70.96 -63.56
CA LYS A 22 74.64 71.04 -64.82
C LYS A 22 73.78 69.79 -65.08
N THR A 23 74.25 68.64 -64.62
CA THR A 23 73.47 67.38 -64.59
C THR A 23 72.32 67.44 -63.57
N ASP A 24 72.54 68.07 -62.41
CA ASP A 24 71.52 68.18 -61.36
C ASP A 24 70.31 69.03 -61.81
N ILE A 25 70.55 70.12 -62.56
CA ILE A 25 69.49 70.97 -63.13
C ILE A 25 68.72 70.23 -64.24
N GLN A 26 69.42 69.51 -65.12
CA GLN A 26 68.77 68.73 -66.19
C GLN A 26 67.93 67.56 -65.65
N ASP A 27 68.37 66.92 -64.56
CA ASP A 27 67.61 65.84 -63.94
C ASP A 27 66.44 66.38 -63.11
N LEU A 28 66.56 67.59 -62.55
CA LEU A 28 65.44 68.32 -61.93
C LEU A 28 64.36 68.68 -62.97
N GLU A 29 64.75 69.13 -64.16
CA GLU A 29 63.84 69.42 -65.28
C GLU A 29 63.11 68.17 -65.77
N LYS A 30 63.81 67.04 -65.91
CA LYS A 30 63.18 65.75 -66.27
C LYS A 30 62.23 65.25 -65.18
N LEU A 31 62.58 65.42 -63.90
CA LEU A 31 61.72 65.06 -62.78
C LEU A 31 60.45 65.92 -62.75
N HIS A 32 60.57 67.21 -63.07
CA HIS A 32 59.43 68.11 -63.21
C HIS A 32 58.49 67.62 -64.33
N LEU A 33 59.02 67.35 -65.52
CA LEU A 33 58.27 66.81 -66.66
C LEU A 33 57.58 65.48 -66.33
N LEU A 34 58.25 64.58 -65.60
CA LEU A 34 57.65 63.31 -65.18
C LEU A 34 56.51 63.51 -64.19
N LYS A 35 56.69 64.42 -63.22
CA LYS A 35 55.65 64.74 -62.22
C LYS A 35 54.43 65.38 -62.88
N GLU A 36 54.66 66.25 -63.86
CA GLU A 36 53.62 66.86 -64.69
C GLU A 36 52.87 65.80 -65.49
N GLY A 37 53.57 64.90 -66.18
CA GLY A 37 52.95 63.79 -66.92
C GLY A 37 52.16 62.82 -66.02
N ILE A 38 52.64 62.51 -64.82
CA ILE A 38 51.88 61.71 -63.83
C ILE A 38 50.62 62.45 -63.40
N SER A 39 50.72 63.76 -63.13
CA SER A 39 49.57 64.58 -62.74
C SER A 39 48.52 64.66 -63.86
N GLU A 40 48.96 64.82 -65.11
CA GLU A 40 48.10 64.80 -66.29
C GLU A 40 47.42 63.45 -66.47
N THR A 41 48.16 62.34 -66.34
CA THR A 41 47.59 60.98 -66.43
C THR A 41 46.56 60.70 -65.34
N ILE A 42 46.81 61.17 -64.11
CA ILE A 42 45.85 61.07 -63.00
C ILE A 42 44.61 61.91 -63.29
N ALA A 43 44.78 63.13 -63.80
CA ALA A 43 43.67 64.01 -64.16
C ALA A 43 42.83 63.41 -65.29
N GLU A 44 43.47 62.84 -66.32
CA GLU A 44 42.83 62.14 -67.43
C GLU A 44 42.09 60.88 -66.94
N ASN A 45 42.71 60.05 -66.11
CA ASN A 45 42.06 58.86 -65.55
C ASN A 45 40.86 59.21 -64.67
N ASN A 46 40.93 60.31 -63.92
CA ASN A 46 39.80 60.81 -63.14
C ASN A 46 38.69 61.35 -64.05
N ALA A 47 39.03 62.04 -65.14
CA ALA A 47 38.07 62.49 -66.14
C ALA A 47 37.39 61.31 -66.84
N LEU A 48 38.15 60.30 -67.27
CA LEU A 48 37.63 59.07 -67.85
C LEU A 48 36.74 58.31 -66.87
N SER A 49 37.13 58.22 -65.60
CA SER A 49 36.29 57.60 -64.56
C SER A 49 34.97 58.35 -64.39
N ALA A 50 35.00 59.69 -64.40
CA ALA A 50 33.80 60.51 -64.35
C ALA A 50 32.92 60.34 -65.59
N GLU A 51 33.51 60.26 -66.79
CA GLU A 51 32.80 59.97 -68.03
C GLU A 51 32.17 58.58 -68.02
N ILE A 52 32.88 57.55 -67.56
CA ILE A 52 32.36 56.19 -67.41
C ILE A 52 31.17 56.18 -66.45
N ILE A 53 31.27 56.85 -65.29
CA ILE A 53 30.14 56.98 -64.35
C ILE A 53 28.95 57.68 -65.02
N THR A 54 29.21 58.72 -65.82
CA THR A 54 28.17 59.46 -66.53
C THR A 54 27.50 58.60 -67.60
N LEU A 55 28.28 57.84 -68.38
CA LEU A 55 27.79 56.85 -69.33
C LEU A 55 26.98 55.74 -68.66
N LEU A 56 27.41 55.24 -67.50
CA LEU A 56 26.67 54.23 -66.73
C LEU A 56 25.32 54.77 -66.23
N LYS A 57 25.26 56.07 -65.86
CA LYS A 57 24.01 56.76 -65.51
C LYS A 57 23.09 56.93 -66.72
N GLU A 58 23.63 57.34 -67.86
CA GLU A 58 22.86 57.49 -69.10
C GLU A 58 22.30 56.16 -69.60
N LEU A 59 23.11 55.09 -69.50
CA LEU A 59 22.72 53.72 -69.85
C LEU A 59 21.80 53.07 -68.81
N LYS A 60 21.54 53.74 -67.68
CA LYS A 60 20.72 53.23 -66.56
C LYS A 60 21.20 51.87 -66.03
N LEU A 61 22.52 51.65 -66.01
CA LEU A 61 23.14 50.39 -65.58
C LEU A 61 23.56 50.39 -64.11
N GLU A 62 23.30 51.47 -63.35
CA GLU A 62 23.55 51.46 -61.91
C GLU A 62 22.60 50.52 -61.17
N ILE A 63 23.06 49.96 -60.04
CA ILE A 63 22.28 49.07 -59.16
C ILE A 63 20.96 49.72 -58.72
N ASN A 64 20.90 51.05 -58.67
CA ASN A 64 19.72 51.83 -58.30
C ASN A 64 18.63 51.90 -59.40
N TYR A 65 18.96 51.56 -60.66
CA TYR A 65 18.02 51.52 -61.77
C TYR A 65 17.51 50.10 -62.10
N LEU A 66 17.97 49.08 -61.37
CA LEU A 66 17.42 47.74 -61.46
C LEU A 66 15.95 47.75 -61.01
N PRO A 67 15.04 47.06 -61.75
CA PRO A 67 13.68 46.82 -61.29
C PRO A 67 13.65 46.26 -59.86
N ILE A 68 12.68 46.71 -59.07
CA ILE A 68 12.52 46.35 -57.65
C ILE A 68 12.53 44.83 -57.47
N ASP A 69 11.83 44.10 -58.34
CA ASP A 69 11.75 42.63 -58.33
C ASP A 69 13.13 41.95 -58.45
N ILE A 70 14.05 42.52 -59.23
CA ILE A 70 15.41 41.97 -59.40
C ILE A 70 16.25 42.28 -58.17
N LYS A 71 16.10 43.49 -57.61
CA LYS A 71 16.81 43.89 -56.39
C LYS A 71 16.40 43.04 -55.19
N GLU A 72 15.11 42.81 -55.02
CA GLU A 72 14.56 41.91 -53.99
C GLU A 72 14.99 40.46 -54.24
N GLY A 73 14.93 39.99 -55.49
CA GLY A 73 15.41 38.65 -55.86
C GLY A 73 16.88 38.43 -55.51
N LEU A 74 17.75 39.38 -55.83
CA LEU A 74 19.19 39.30 -55.53
C LEU A 74 19.46 39.35 -54.01
N GLN A 75 18.69 40.17 -53.28
CA GLN A 75 18.77 40.24 -51.83
C GLN A 75 18.31 38.94 -51.17
N ASN A 76 17.23 38.33 -51.67
CA ASN A 76 16.76 37.02 -51.23
C ASN A 76 17.78 35.91 -51.50
N VAL A 77 18.38 35.89 -52.70
CA VAL A 77 19.44 34.93 -53.04
C VAL A 77 20.65 35.12 -52.12
N SER A 78 21.06 36.35 -51.84
CA SER A 78 22.15 36.65 -50.89
C SER A 78 21.82 36.17 -49.47
N LEU A 79 20.59 36.36 -48.99
CA LEU A 79 20.15 35.87 -47.67
C LEU A 79 20.16 34.34 -47.60
N ILE A 80 19.69 33.67 -48.65
CA ILE A 80 19.72 32.20 -48.74
C ILE A 80 21.17 31.71 -48.70
N LEU A 81 22.07 32.27 -49.52
CA LEU A 81 23.49 31.89 -49.54
C LEU A 81 24.16 32.09 -48.18
N LYS A 82 23.90 33.21 -47.51
CA LYS A 82 24.40 33.46 -46.14
C LYS A 82 23.87 32.45 -45.13
N SER A 83 22.59 32.08 -45.21
CA SER A 83 22.02 31.03 -44.35
C SER A 83 22.63 29.64 -44.59
N GLU A 84 23.14 29.41 -45.80
CA GLU A 84 23.86 28.19 -46.21
C GLU A 84 25.37 28.28 -45.93
N GLY A 85 25.87 29.41 -45.41
CA GLY A 85 27.29 29.64 -45.11
C GLY A 85 28.17 29.93 -46.34
N LEU A 86 27.57 30.31 -47.48
CA LEU A 86 28.27 30.60 -48.73
C LEU A 86 28.50 32.10 -48.89
N ALA A 87 29.76 32.49 -49.17
CA ALA A 87 30.16 33.88 -49.36
C ALA A 87 29.91 34.38 -50.81
N GLU A 88 29.89 33.47 -51.78
CA GLU A 88 29.71 33.75 -53.22
C GLU A 88 28.92 32.61 -53.89
N VAL A 89 28.40 32.82 -55.10
CA VAL A 89 27.66 31.79 -55.86
C VAL A 89 28.65 30.79 -56.46
N ASP A 90 29.14 29.86 -55.65
CA ASP A 90 29.89 28.69 -56.10
C ASP A 90 28.95 27.49 -56.21
N GLU A 91 28.75 27.02 -57.45
CA GLU A 91 27.89 25.87 -57.76
C GLU A 91 28.39 24.58 -57.07
N THR A 92 29.70 24.41 -56.94
CA THR A 92 30.30 23.25 -56.28
C THR A 92 30.06 23.28 -54.77
N ALA A 93 30.26 24.43 -54.13
CA ALA A 93 29.95 24.61 -52.71
C ALA A 93 28.45 24.43 -52.40
N LEU A 94 27.57 24.91 -53.28
CA LEU A 94 26.12 24.74 -53.13
C LEU A 94 25.69 23.27 -53.27
N MET A 95 26.31 22.52 -54.19
CA MET A 95 26.10 21.08 -54.30
C MET A 95 26.59 20.32 -53.06
N ILE A 96 27.74 20.69 -52.51
CA ILE A 96 28.27 20.12 -51.26
C ILE A 96 27.30 20.38 -50.11
N CYS A 97 26.82 21.61 -49.92
CA CYS A 97 25.86 21.95 -48.86
C CYS A 97 24.54 21.15 -49.00
N ARG A 98 24.03 21.00 -50.22
CA ARG A 98 22.82 20.18 -50.48
C ARG A 98 23.01 18.71 -50.10
N GLU A 99 24.13 18.10 -50.48
CA GLU A 99 24.40 16.71 -50.14
C GLU A 99 24.67 16.52 -48.64
N GLN A 100 25.37 17.46 -47.99
CA GLN A 100 25.53 17.46 -46.53
C GLN A 100 24.18 17.49 -45.81
N ARG A 101 23.25 18.35 -46.24
CA ARG A 101 21.87 18.37 -45.73
C ARG A 101 21.18 17.02 -45.92
N ARG A 102 21.26 16.45 -47.13
CA ARG A 102 20.63 15.17 -47.46
C ARG A 102 21.17 14.02 -46.59
N ILE A 103 22.48 13.99 -46.35
CA ILE A 103 23.13 13.03 -45.45
C ILE A 103 22.64 13.23 -44.02
N GLN A 104 22.56 14.47 -43.55
CA GLN A 104 22.11 14.79 -42.20
C GLN A 104 20.65 14.41 -41.97
N GLU A 105 19.76 14.67 -42.93
CA GLU A 105 18.36 14.23 -42.88
C GLU A 105 18.24 12.71 -42.81
N ARG A 106 19.02 11.98 -43.63
CA ARG A 106 19.07 10.51 -43.57
C ARG A 106 19.54 10.02 -42.19
N LYS A 107 20.57 10.65 -41.63
CA LYS A 107 21.08 10.33 -40.28
C LYS A 107 20.02 10.57 -39.20
N ASN A 108 19.29 11.67 -39.28
CA ASN A 108 18.20 11.97 -38.33
C ASN A 108 17.06 10.96 -38.46
N ARG A 109 16.62 10.63 -39.69
CA ARG A 109 15.60 9.59 -39.92
C ARG A 109 16.00 8.23 -39.34
N LEU A 110 17.27 7.85 -39.40
CA LEU A 110 17.76 6.62 -38.79
C LEU A 110 17.69 6.67 -37.26
N LYS A 111 18.10 7.79 -36.65
CA LYS A 111 17.97 8.00 -35.20
C LYS A 111 16.51 7.93 -34.76
N ASP A 112 15.60 8.57 -35.48
CA ASP A 112 14.16 8.57 -35.16
C ASP A 112 13.57 7.15 -35.26
N LYS A 113 13.95 6.38 -36.28
CA LYS A 113 13.55 4.96 -36.39
C LYS A 113 14.07 4.14 -35.21
N GLN A 114 15.33 4.31 -34.83
CA GLN A 114 15.91 3.62 -33.67
C GLN A 114 15.20 4.01 -32.37
N LEU A 115 14.90 5.29 -32.20
CA LEU A 115 14.19 5.79 -31.02
C LEU A 115 12.77 5.22 -30.96
N LYS A 116 12.04 5.20 -32.08
CA LYS A 116 10.70 4.61 -32.18
C LYS A 116 10.70 3.13 -31.81
N VAL A 117 11.69 2.38 -32.29
CA VAL A 117 11.85 0.95 -31.96
C VAL A 117 12.10 0.75 -30.46
N LYS A 118 12.98 1.54 -29.85
CA LYS A 118 13.22 1.50 -28.39
C LYS A 118 11.97 1.89 -27.59
N TYR A 119 11.27 2.94 -28.01
CA TYR A 119 10.03 3.39 -27.39
C TYR A 119 8.97 2.28 -27.40
N ASN A 120 8.72 1.68 -28.57
CA ASN A 120 7.75 0.59 -28.69
C ASN A 120 8.10 -0.61 -27.79
N MET A 121 9.38 -1.02 -27.77
CA MET A 121 9.83 -2.09 -26.86
C MET A 121 9.58 -1.77 -25.39
N LEU A 122 9.84 -0.53 -24.96
CA LEU A 122 9.59 -0.10 -23.60
C LEU A 122 8.09 -0.03 -23.30
N PHE A 123 7.29 0.45 -24.25
CA PHE A 123 5.84 0.53 -24.12
C PHE A 123 5.20 -0.86 -23.98
N ASP A 124 5.63 -1.82 -24.80
CA ASP A 124 5.15 -3.21 -24.70
C ASP A 124 5.54 -3.86 -23.36
N ARG A 125 6.75 -3.59 -22.87
CA ARG A 125 7.18 -4.03 -21.54
C ARG A 125 6.34 -3.40 -20.43
N TYR A 126 6.08 -2.10 -20.52
CA TYR A 126 5.23 -1.39 -19.56
C TYR A 126 3.82 -1.98 -19.54
N LYS A 127 3.20 -2.17 -20.70
CA LYS A 127 1.87 -2.78 -20.83
C LYS A 127 1.82 -4.20 -20.25
N ASN A 128 2.88 -4.98 -20.44
CA ASN A 128 2.98 -6.33 -19.85
C ASN A 128 3.14 -6.28 -18.33
N LEU A 129 3.89 -5.32 -17.80
CA LEU A 129 4.03 -5.10 -16.36
C LEU A 129 2.73 -4.62 -15.73
N GLU A 130 2.02 -3.71 -16.39
CA GLU A 130 0.70 -3.21 -15.98
C GLU A 130 -0.30 -4.37 -15.86
N LYS A 131 -0.37 -5.25 -16.87
CA LYS A 131 -1.20 -6.46 -16.80
C LYS A 131 -0.83 -7.36 -15.63
N LYS A 132 0.47 -7.62 -15.41
CA LYS A 132 0.92 -8.42 -14.27
C LYS A 132 0.55 -7.77 -12.94
N LEU A 133 0.66 -6.46 -12.85
CA LEU A 133 0.28 -5.71 -11.66
C LEU A 133 -1.22 -5.84 -11.39
N THR A 134 -2.06 -5.71 -12.41
CA THR A 134 -3.52 -5.91 -12.26
C THR A 134 -3.84 -7.33 -11.78
N THR A 135 -3.19 -8.36 -12.34
CA THR A 135 -3.42 -9.74 -11.89
C THR A 135 -2.98 -9.99 -10.44
N VAL A 136 -1.89 -9.35 -10.01
CA VAL A 136 -1.43 -9.43 -8.61
C VAL A 136 -2.41 -8.70 -7.69
N GLN A 137 -2.90 -7.53 -8.12
CA GLN A 137 -3.90 -6.78 -7.36
C GLN A 137 -5.18 -7.60 -7.16
N ASP A 138 -5.67 -8.25 -8.22
CA ASP A 138 -6.86 -9.11 -8.14
C ASP A 138 -6.63 -10.30 -7.19
N ALA A 139 -5.44 -10.92 -7.25
CA ALA A 139 -5.08 -12.00 -6.33
C ALA A 139 -5.02 -11.53 -4.87
N VAL A 140 -4.48 -10.33 -4.61
CA VAL A 140 -4.45 -9.73 -3.26
C VAL A 140 -5.87 -9.48 -2.74
N VAL A 141 -6.75 -8.93 -3.58
CA VAL A 141 -8.17 -8.75 -3.21
C VAL A 141 -8.82 -10.08 -2.89
N SER A 142 -8.61 -11.11 -3.72
CA SER A 142 -9.15 -12.45 -3.45
C SER A 142 -8.62 -13.06 -2.15
N VAL A 143 -7.34 -12.90 -1.83
CA VAL A 143 -6.77 -13.39 -0.56
C VAL A 143 -7.38 -12.64 0.61
N LYS A 144 -7.54 -11.32 0.50
CA LYS A 144 -8.20 -10.52 1.52
C LYS A 144 -9.62 -11.02 1.80
N ASP A 145 -10.41 -11.24 0.75
CA ASP A 145 -11.80 -11.74 0.89
C ASP A 145 -11.84 -13.13 1.54
N ILE A 146 -10.88 -14.01 1.25
CA ILE A 146 -10.77 -15.32 1.89
C ILE A 146 -10.42 -15.18 3.37
N THR A 147 -9.48 -14.31 3.71
CA THR A 147 -9.08 -14.06 5.10
C THR A 147 -10.24 -13.48 5.91
N GLU A 148 -10.96 -12.50 5.38
CA GLU A 148 -12.13 -11.91 6.06
C GLU A 148 -13.23 -12.96 6.32
N LYS A 149 -13.47 -13.86 5.36
CA LYS A 149 -14.39 -14.99 5.56
C LYS A 149 -13.91 -15.96 6.63
N TYR A 150 -12.62 -16.30 6.61
CA TYR A 150 -12.02 -17.19 7.60
C TYR A 150 -12.08 -16.60 9.01
N GLU A 151 -11.85 -15.29 9.16
CA GLU A 151 -11.99 -14.59 10.43
C GLU A 151 -13.43 -14.64 10.95
N ALA A 152 -14.41 -14.35 10.09
CA ALA A 152 -15.83 -14.45 10.45
C ALA A 152 -16.25 -15.87 10.84
N ASP A 153 -15.79 -16.88 10.09
CA ASP A 153 -16.07 -18.29 10.40
C ASP A 153 -15.39 -18.72 11.73
N SER A 154 -14.18 -18.24 11.99
CA SER A 154 -13.46 -18.48 13.24
C SER A 154 -14.19 -17.87 14.44
N GLU A 155 -14.69 -16.65 14.32
CA GLU A 155 -15.47 -15.99 15.38
C GLU A 155 -16.78 -16.74 15.68
N ASN A 156 -17.47 -17.19 14.63
CA ASN A 156 -18.65 -18.04 14.76
C ASN A 156 -18.33 -19.37 15.43
N HIS A 157 -17.22 -20.02 15.06
CA HIS A 157 -16.78 -21.27 15.68
C HIS A 157 -16.48 -21.06 17.17
N TYR A 158 -15.76 -19.99 17.52
CA TYR A 158 -15.43 -19.67 18.91
C TYR A 158 -16.70 -19.43 19.74
N THR A 159 -17.66 -18.69 19.20
CA THR A 159 -18.96 -18.45 19.87
C THR A 159 -19.73 -19.76 20.08
N ASN A 160 -19.76 -20.64 19.08
CA ASN A 160 -20.38 -21.95 19.19
C ASN A 160 -19.66 -22.84 20.22
N GLU A 161 -18.34 -22.80 20.28
CA GLU A 161 -17.56 -23.55 21.26
C GLU A 161 -17.86 -23.11 22.69
N ILE A 162 -17.92 -21.79 22.94
CA ILE A 162 -18.36 -21.24 24.23
C ILE A 162 -19.75 -21.77 24.58
N LEU A 163 -20.71 -21.67 23.66
CA LEU A 163 -22.08 -22.14 23.89
C LEU A 163 -22.13 -23.62 24.27
N MET A 164 -21.38 -24.48 23.57
CA MET A 164 -21.34 -25.91 23.85
C MET A 164 -20.68 -26.21 25.19
N ASN A 165 -19.60 -25.50 25.54
CA ASN A 165 -18.94 -25.63 26.84
C ASN A 165 -19.85 -25.18 27.99
N THR A 166 -20.58 -24.07 27.83
CA THR A 166 -21.58 -23.62 28.81
C THR A 166 -22.66 -24.68 29.02
N LYS A 167 -23.25 -25.22 27.95
CA LYS A 167 -24.25 -26.30 28.05
C LYS A 167 -23.69 -27.55 28.72
N LEU A 168 -22.44 -27.92 28.42
CA LEU A 168 -21.81 -29.07 29.05
C LEU A 168 -21.66 -28.87 30.56
N ASN A 169 -21.32 -27.66 31.00
CA ASN A 169 -21.24 -27.33 32.42
C ASN A 169 -22.62 -27.35 33.08
N GLU A 170 -23.65 -26.80 32.43
CA GLU A 170 -25.04 -26.90 32.91
C GLU A 170 -25.47 -28.36 33.10
N TYR A 171 -25.14 -29.25 32.15
CA TYR A 171 -25.43 -30.67 32.29
C TYR A 171 -24.65 -31.35 33.42
N LYS A 172 -23.38 -30.96 33.63
CA LYS A 172 -22.59 -31.46 34.77
C LYS A 172 -23.20 -31.02 36.10
N GLU A 173 -23.57 -29.76 36.23
CA GLU A 173 -24.24 -29.25 37.43
C GLU A 173 -25.60 -29.94 37.67
N ALA A 174 -26.37 -30.19 36.60
CA ALA A 174 -27.62 -30.92 36.69
C ALA A 174 -27.40 -32.38 37.13
N LEU A 175 -26.34 -33.02 36.62
CA LEU A 175 -25.94 -34.37 37.03
C LEU A 175 -25.52 -34.40 38.50
N ASP A 176 -24.69 -33.45 38.95
CA ASP A 176 -24.25 -33.36 40.35
C ASP A 176 -25.43 -33.13 41.30
N LYS A 177 -26.41 -32.30 40.89
CA LYS A 177 -27.67 -32.12 41.63
C LYS A 177 -28.46 -33.43 41.72
N LEU A 178 -28.63 -34.16 40.63
CA LEU A 178 -29.33 -35.44 40.63
C LEU A 178 -28.62 -36.49 41.47
N ILE A 179 -27.28 -36.53 41.46
CA ILE A 179 -26.49 -37.40 42.34
C ILE A 179 -26.72 -37.03 43.80
N ALA A 180 -26.66 -35.74 44.15
CA ALA A 180 -26.92 -35.29 45.52
C ALA A 180 -28.37 -35.57 45.96
N GLU A 181 -29.35 -35.41 45.08
CA GLU A 181 -30.75 -35.78 45.33
C GLU A 181 -30.88 -37.29 45.58
N LEU A 182 -30.22 -38.12 44.78
CA LEU A 182 -30.22 -39.57 44.94
C LEU A 182 -29.55 -40.00 46.26
N ASP A 183 -28.42 -39.40 46.62
CA ASP A 183 -27.72 -39.67 47.89
C ASP A 183 -28.55 -39.18 49.10
N SER A 184 -29.35 -38.14 48.93
CA SER A 184 -30.27 -37.64 49.96
C SER A 184 -31.53 -38.49 50.10
N MET A 185 -31.93 -39.21 49.06
CA MET A 185 -32.98 -40.21 49.17
C MET A 185 -32.45 -41.35 50.03
N ASP A 186 -33.14 -41.64 51.13
CA ASP A 186 -32.77 -42.73 52.04
C ASP A 186 -33.16 -44.08 51.43
N VAL A 187 -32.46 -44.48 50.36
CA VAL A 187 -32.68 -45.72 49.61
C VAL A 187 -32.30 -46.96 50.45
N ALA A 188 -31.61 -46.78 51.57
CA ALA A 188 -31.28 -47.85 52.51
C ALA A 188 -32.54 -48.54 53.06
N ASP A 189 -33.64 -47.81 53.23
CA ASP A 189 -34.92 -48.36 53.69
C ASP A 189 -35.74 -49.05 52.57
N LEU A 190 -35.33 -48.86 51.32
CA LEU A 190 -35.89 -49.50 50.13
C LEU A 190 -35.13 -50.76 49.70
N ASP A 191 -34.07 -51.13 50.42
CA ASP A 191 -33.32 -52.36 50.17
C ASP A 191 -34.24 -53.60 50.34
N PRO A 192 -34.37 -54.47 49.32
CA PRO A 192 -35.26 -55.63 49.36
C PRO A 192 -35.03 -56.55 50.56
N ASP A 193 -33.77 -56.69 51.01
CA ASP A 193 -33.43 -57.51 52.17
C ASP A 193 -33.90 -56.89 53.47
N THR A 194 -33.79 -55.56 53.59
CA THR A 194 -34.27 -54.79 54.74
C THR A 194 -35.80 -54.78 54.80
N ILE A 195 -36.48 -54.58 53.66
CA ILE A 195 -37.95 -54.71 53.55
C ILE A 195 -38.39 -56.12 53.97
N ARG A 196 -37.73 -57.15 53.46
CA ARG A 196 -38.03 -58.55 53.80
C ARG A 196 -37.84 -58.83 55.28
N LYS A 197 -36.76 -58.33 55.91
CA LYS A 197 -36.53 -58.47 57.36
C LYS A 197 -37.61 -57.77 58.19
N LYS A 198 -37.98 -56.52 57.85
CA LYS A 198 -39.06 -55.77 58.52
C LYS A 198 -40.39 -56.51 58.40
N SER A 199 -40.73 -57.00 57.20
CA SER A 199 -41.95 -57.77 56.95
C SER A 199 -41.98 -59.09 57.74
N LYS A 200 -40.87 -59.84 57.76
CA LYS A 200 -40.75 -61.05 58.58
C LYS A 200 -40.99 -60.77 60.05
N LYS A 201 -40.34 -59.73 60.60
CA LYS A 201 -40.52 -59.34 62.01
C LYS A 201 -41.96 -58.91 62.31
N PHE A 202 -42.61 -58.21 61.38
CA PHE A 202 -44.02 -57.85 61.51
C PHE A 202 -44.92 -59.09 61.59
N LEU A 203 -44.70 -60.08 60.71
CA LEU A 203 -45.44 -61.34 60.73
C LEU A 203 -45.21 -62.14 62.03
N GLU A 204 -43.99 -62.16 62.54
CA GLU A 204 -43.66 -62.80 63.84
C GLU A 204 -44.45 -62.15 64.99
N VAL A 205 -44.40 -60.81 65.11
CA VAL A 205 -45.14 -60.06 66.14
C VAL A 205 -46.65 -60.26 65.99
N GLN A 206 -47.15 -60.33 64.75
CA GLN A 206 -48.57 -60.60 64.51
C GLN A 206 -48.96 -62.02 64.96
N GLY A 207 -48.06 -62.99 64.80
CA GLY A 207 -48.20 -64.35 65.33
C GLY A 207 -48.24 -64.37 66.86
N GLU A 208 -47.28 -63.72 67.51
CA GLU A 208 -47.25 -63.57 68.98
C GLU A 208 -48.53 -62.90 69.51
N LEU A 209 -49.01 -61.86 68.83
CA LEU A 209 -50.26 -61.19 69.17
C LEU A 209 -51.47 -62.12 69.04
N ALA A 210 -51.49 -62.99 68.03
CA ALA A 210 -52.55 -63.98 67.86
C ALA A 210 -52.53 -65.03 68.98
N GLU A 211 -51.35 -65.48 69.41
CA GLU A 211 -51.17 -66.38 70.56
C GLU A 211 -51.66 -65.72 71.87
N VAL A 212 -51.23 -64.48 72.15
CA VAL A 212 -51.69 -63.72 73.31
C VAL A 212 -53.21 -63.55 73.29
N ASN A 213 -53.79 -63.21 72.14
CA ASN A 213 -55.24 -63.13 71.98
C ASN A 213 -55.94 -64.48 72.18
N GLN A 214 -55.32 -65.59 71.79
CA GLN A 214 -55.85 -66.94 72.03
C GLN A 214 -55.80 -67.32 73.51
N PHE A 215 -54.72 -66.99 74.23
CA PHE A 215 -54.65 -67.15 75.69
C PHE A 215 -55.71 -66.30 76.40
N LEU A 216 -55.86 -65.04 75.99
CA LEU A 216 -56.88 -64.13 76.53
C LEU A 216 -58.30 -64.63 76.26
N LYS A 217 -58.57 -65.27 75.12
CA LYS A 217 -59.88 -65.89 74.83
C LYS A 217 -60.30 -66.92 75.89
N GLN A 218 -59.36 -67.62 76.54
CA GLN A 218 -59.66 -68.57 77.61
C GLN A 218 -60.22 -67.89 78.88
N TYR A 219 -59.91 -66.61 79.07
CA TYR A 219 -60.43 -65.78 80.15
C TYR A 219 -61.62 -64.89 79.73
N GLY A 220 -61.99 -64.92 78.44
CA GLY A 220 -63.12 -64.16 77.91
C GLY A 220 -64.48 -64.58 78.49
N ASN A 221 -64.58 -65.83 78.99
CA ASN A 221 -65.75 -66.35 79.70
C ASN A 221 -65.32 -66.85 81.09
N VAL A 222 -65.26 -65.95 82.07
CA VAL A 222 -65.08 -66.32 83.48
C VAL A 222 -66.17 -67.32 83.86
N PRO A 223 -65.84 -68.50 84.43
CA PRO A 223 -66.83 -69.53 84.75
C PRO A 223 -67.98 -68.97 85.61
N PRO A 224 -69.24 -69.36 85.37
CA PRO A 224 -70.40 -68.86 86.12
C PRO A 224 -70.23 -68.99 87.64
N ASN A 225 -69.54 -70.03 88.11
CA ASN A 225 -69.23 -70.24 89.52
C ASN A 225 -68.29 -69.18 90.12
N LEU A 226 -67.33 -68.65 89.36
CA LEU A 226 -66.42 -67.59 89.82
C LEU A 226 -67.10 -66.21 89.75
N LEU A 227 -67.95 -65.99 88.76
CA LEU A 227 -68.78 -64.78 88.69
C LEU A 227 -69.82 -64.76 89.84
N GLN A 228 -70.47 -65.90 90.10
CA GLN A 228 -71.38 -66.10 91.23
C GLN A 228 -70.65 -66.03 92.57
N ALA A 229 -69.44 -66.60 92.70
CA ALA A 229 -68.65 -66.48 93.92
C ALA A 229 -68.26 -65.02 94.19
N LYS A 230 -67.85 -64.26 93.15
CA LYS A 230 -67.57 -62.83 93.28
C LYS A 230 -68.82 -62.04 93.70
N ALA A 231 -69.98 -62.35 93.12
CA ALA A 231 -71.25 -61.72 93.50
C ALA A 231 -71.72 -62.10 94.92
N LEU A 232 -71.56 -63.37 95.33
CA LEU A 232 -71.95 -63.89 96.64
C LEU A 232 -71.07 -63.30 97.76
N VAL A 233 -69.76 -63.22 97.54
CA VAL A 233 -68.83 -62.58 98.49
C VAL A 233 -69.19 -61.10 98.66
N ALA A 234 -69.43 -60.37 97.55
CA ALA A 234 -69.86 -58.98 97.63
C ALA A 234 -71.20 -58.82 98.39
N ALA A 235 -72.16 -59.73 98.21
CA ALA A 235 -73.43 -59.73 98.95
C ALA A 235 -73.24 -60.01 100.45
N LYS A 236 -72.41 -61.00 100.81
CA LYS A 236 -72.11 -61.34 102.21
C LYS A 236 -71.31 -60.25 102.93
N GLN A 237 -70.44 -59.56 102.21
CA GLN A 237 -69.68 -58.44 102.73
C GLN A 237 -70.60 -57.25 103.05
N LYS A 238 -71.61 -57.01 102.19
CA LYS A 238 -72.64 -56.01 102.45
C LYS A 238 -73.57 -56.37 103.62
N GLU A 239 -73.96 -57.64 103.76
CA GLU A 239 -74.70 -58.11 104.95
C GLU A 239 -73.90 -57.89 106.24
N TYR A 240 -72.60 -58.22 106.22
CA TYR A 240 -71.71 -58.00 107.36
C TYR A 240 -71.60 -56.52 107.74
N GLU A 241 -71.41 -55.64 106.76
CA GLU A 241 -71.42 -54.18 107.00
C GLU A 241 -72.74 -53.69 107.60
N ASN A 242 -73.88 -54.22 107.12
CA ASN A 242 -75.20 -53.86 107.64
C ASN A 242 -75.40 -54.34 109.10
N ILE A 243 -74.91 -55.53 109.45
CA ILE A 243 -74.91 -56.03 110.84
C ILE A 243 -74.01 -55.16 111.71
N CYS A 244 -72.82 -54.79 111.24
CA CYS A 244 -71.93 -53.86 111.96
C CYS A 244 -72.59 -52.48 112.17
N LEU A 245 -73.34 -51.98 111.19
CA LEU A 245 -74.11 -50.74 111.33
C LEU A 245 -75.24 -50.89 112.36
N MET A 246 -76.05 -51.96 112.31
CA MET A 246 -77.10 -52.19 113.32
C MET A 246 -76.54 -52.35 114.74
N VAL A 247 -75.42 -53.05 114.91
CA VAL A 247 -74.74 -53.17 116.20
C VAL A 247 -74.23 -51.81 116.68
N SER A 248 -73.77 -50.95 115.76
CA SER A 248 -73.31 -49.59 116.08
C SER A 248 -74.47 -48.63 116.39
N GLU A 249 -75.67 -48.87 115.86
CA GLU A 249 -76.90 -48.09 116.13
C GLU A 249 -77.60 -48.53 117.42
N GLU A 250 -77.64 -49.83 117.75
CA GLU A 250 -78.10 -50.35 119.05
C GLU A 250 -77.17 -49.96 120.21
N SER A 251 -75.90 -49.68 119.91
CA SER A 251 -74.91 -49.18 120.88
C SER A 251 -74.97 -47.66 121.12
N ASN A 252 -75.87 -46.94 120.45
CA ASN A 252 -76.05 -45.48 120.59
C ASN A 252 -77.40 -45.06 121.19
N TYR A 253 -78.19 -46.01 121.72
CA TYR A 253 -79.44 -45.78 122.47
C TYR A 253 -79.41 -46.38 123.90
N ASN A 254 -78.23 -46.41 124.53
CA ASN A 254 -78.06 -46.50 125.99
C ASN A 254 -76.87 -45.66 126.45
#